data_AF-A0A7W1ZHZ6-F1
#
_entry.id   AF-A0A7W1ZHZ6-F1
#
_cell.length_a   1.000
_cell.length_b   1.000
_cell.length_c   1.000
_cell.angle_alpha   90.00
_cell.angle_beta   90.00
_cell.angle_gamma   90.00
#
_symmetry.space_group_name_H-M   'P 1'
#
loop_
_entity.id
_entity.type
_entity.pdbx_description
1 polymer ?
#
loop_
_entity_poly.entity_id
_entity_poly.type
_entity_poly.pdbx_seq_one_letter_code
_entity_poly.pdbx_strand_id
1 'polypeptide(L)' 'MSFDKAKSLEELEGEKMEKPDFQSSLTLSVYRLWSTPLNLYSTEDLRLMIGQNISLE' A
#
# COMPACT_ATOMS: atom_id res chain seq x y z
N MET A 1 14.02 14.20 -1.45
CA MET A 1 12.59 14.26 -1.79
C MET A 1 11.78 14.22 -0.51
N SER A 2 10.85 15.14 -0.31
CA SER A 2 9.88 15.07 0.78
C SER A 2 8.64 14.38 0.23
N PHE A 3 8.36 13.16 0.67
CA PHE A 3 7.14 12.45 0.30
C PHE A 3 5.99 12.92 1.19
N ASP A 4 4.85 13.21 0.57
CA ASP A 4 3.65 13.59 1.32
C ASP A 4 2.99 12.33 1.90
N LYS A 5 3.17 12.12 3.21
CA LYS A 5 2.63 10.95 3.91
C LYS A 5 1.11 11.00 4.08
N ALA A 6 0.47 12.14 3.78
CA ALA A 6 -0.99 12.22 3.78
C ALA A 6 -1.62 11.56 2.53
N LYS A 7 -0.80 11.20 1.54
CA LYS A 7 -1.22 10.48 0.34
C LYS A 7 -1.07 8.97 0.49
N SER A 8 -1.89 8.24 -0.25
CA SER A 8 -1.79 6.80 -0.47
C SER A 8 -0.78 6.46 -1.57
N LEU A 9 -0.43 5.18 -1.72
CA LEU A 9 0.42 4.73 -2.83
C LEU A 9 -0.28 4.95 -4.18
N GLU A 10 -1.59 4.72 -4.25
CA GLU A 10 -2.39 5.01 -5.43
C GLU A 10 -2.22 6.47 -5.92
N GLU A 11 -2.21 7.43 -5.00
CA GLU A 11 -2.05 8.85 -5.32
C GLU A 11 -0.61 9.27 -5.62
N LEU A 12 0.36 8.58 -5.01
CA LEU A 12 1.79 8.87 -5.22
C LEU A 12 2.28 8.33 -6.56
N GLU A 13 1.84 7.12 -6.93
CA GLU A 13 2.20 6.47 -8.19
C GLU A 13 1.27 6.87 -9.33
N GLY A 14 0.05 7.34 -9.02
CA GLY A 14 -0.97 7.63 -10.01
C GLY A 14 -1.58 6.38 -10.65
N GLU A 15 -1.35 5.21 -10.04
CA GLU A 15 -1.81 3.91 -10.53
C GLU A 15 -2.83 3.28 -9.58
N LYS A 16 -3.95 2.84 -10.14
CA LYS A 16 -4.98 2.13 -9.40
C LYS A 16 -4.70 0.64 -9.43
N MET A 17 -4.59 0.02 -8.26
CA MET A 17 -4.46 -1.43 -8.18
C MET A 17 -5.79 -2.09 -8.57
N GLU A 18 -5.73 -3.11 -9.43
CA GLU A 18 -6.89 -3.93 -9.76
C GLU A 18 -7.28 -4.82 -8.58
N LYS A 19 -8.57 -5.16 -8.49
CA LYS A 19 -9.04 -6.05 -7.43
C LYS A 19 -8.40 -7.44 -7.63
N PRO A 20 -7.79 -8.03 -6.60
CA PRO A 20 -7.11 -9.31 -6.74
C PRO A 20 -8.10 -10.45 -7.04
N ASP A 21 -7.76 -11.27 -8.03
CA ASP A 21 -8.52 -12.48 -8.38
C ASP A 21 -8.49 -13.52 -7.25
N PHE A 22 -7.35 -13.64 -6.57
CA PHE A 22 -7.17 -14.49 -5.41
C PHE A 22 -7.27 -13.69 -4.10
N GLN A 23 -8.33 -13.93 -3.33
CA GLN A 23 -8.68 -13.15 -2.14
C GLN A 23 -8.20 -13.81 -0.84
N SER A 24 -6.89 -13.90 -0.68
CA SER A 24 -6.28 -14.22 0.61
C SER A 24 -6.33 -13.01 1.56
N SER A 25 -6.19 -13.25 2.86
CA SER A 25 -6.07 -12.15 3.84
C SER A 25 -4.89 -11.22 3.54
N LEU A 26 -3.78 -11.77 3.01
CA LEU A 26 -2.60 -11.01 2.58
C LEU A 26 -2.92 -10.09 1.40
N THR A 27 -3.44 -10.65 0.30
CA THR A 27 -3.75 -9.89 -0.92
C THR A 27 -4.82 -8.83 -0.67
N LEU A 28 -5.83 -9.13 0.14
CA LEU A 28 -6.85 -8.15 0.55
C LEU A 28 -6.25 -7.04 1.43
N SER A 29 -5.27 -7.35 2.28
CA SER A 29 -4.61 -6.35 3.12
C SER A 29 -3.74 -5.41 2.29
N VAL A 30 -2.94 -5.94 1.36
CA VAL A 30 -2.15 -5.12 0.42
C VAL A 30 -3.07 -4.24 -0.43
N TYR A 31 -4.14 -4.81 -0.99
CA TYR A 31 -5.12 -4.06 -1.79
C TYR A 31 -5.76 -2.91 -1.01
N ARG A 32 -6.14 -3.14 0.25
CA ARG A 32 -6.66 -2.08 1.13
C ARG A 32 -5.61 -1.01 1.41
N LEU A 33 -4.37 -1.42 1.70
CA LEU A 33 -3.30 -0.49 2.05
C LEU A 33 -2.88 0.37 0.86
N TRP A 34 -2.99 -0.12 -0.37
CA TRP A 34 -2.69 0.65 -1.60
C TRP A 34 -3.42 2.00 -1.67
N SER A 35 -4.69 2.03 -1.27
CA SER A 35 -5.53 3.23 -1.22
C SER A 35 -5.62 3.89 0.16
N THR A 36 -4.84 3.41 1.13
CA THR A 36 -4.76 4.00 2.47
C THR A 36 -3.62 5.03 2.52
N PRO A 37 -3.83 6.23 3.08
CA PRO A 37 -2.76 7.19 3.34
C PRO A 37 -1.61 6.62 4.18
N LEU A 38 -0.37 6.89 3.79
CA LEU A 38 0.83 6.33 4.44
C LEU A 38 0.95 6.69 5.94
N ASN A 39 0.45 7.86 6.33
CA ASN A 39 0.43 8.30 7.73
C ASN A 39 -0.56 7.53 8.61
N LEU A 40 -1.47 6.74 8.03
CA LEU A 40 -2.41 5.89 8.76
C LEU A 40 -1.92 4.45 8.89
N TYR A 41 -0.77 4.11 8.32
CA TYR A 41 -0.23 2.77 8.44
C TYR A 41 0.22 2.52 9.87
N SER A 42 -0.12 1.35 10.41
CA SER A 42 0.55 0.83 11.57
C SER A 42 1.98 0.39 11.22
N THR A 43 2.81 0.13 12.23
CA THR A 43 4.12 -0.49 12.01
C THR A 43 4.01 -1.86 11.35
N GLU A 44 2.93 -2.60 11.61
CA GLU A 44 2.70 -3.90 10.97
C GLU A 44 2.31 -3.77 9.50
N ASP A 45 1.47 -2.79 9.15
CA ASP A 45 1.13 -2.50 7.76
C ASP A 45 2.37 -2.11 6.95
N LEU A 46 3.25 -1.26 7.51
CA LEU A 46 4.53 -0.92 6.90
C LEU A 46 5.41 -2.15 6.70
N ARG A 47 5.54 -3.01 7.72
CA ARG A 47 6.31 -4.27 7.62
C ARG A 47 5.73 -5.20 6.55
N LEU A 48 4.41 -5.27 6.45
CA LEU A 48 3.72 -6.08 5.45
C LEU A 48 4.07 -5.60 4.03
N MET A 49 3.89 -4.30 3.77
CA MET A 49 4.14 -3.70 2.45
C MET A 49 5.61 -3.84 2.05
N ILE A 50 6.53 -3.59 3.00
CA ILE A 50 7.97 -3.77 2.78
C ILE A 50 8.29 -5.25 2.52
N GLY A 51 7.74 -6.17 3.32
CA GLY A 51 7.98 -7.61 3.19
C GLY A 51 7.43 -8.21 1.90
N GLN A 52 6.43 -7.58 1.28
CA GLN A 52 5.90 -7.93 -0.04
C GLN A 52 6.61 -7.19 -1.19
N ASN A 53 7.64 -6.39 -0.90
CA ASN A 53 8.39 -5.60 -1.88
C ASN A 53 7.51 -4.64 -2.72
N ILE A 54 6.57 -3.96 -2.08
CA ILE A 54 5.64 -3.02 -2.74
C ILE A 54 6.20 -1.60 -2.73
N SER A 55 6.31 -0.96 -3.90
CA SER A 55 6.72 0.46 -4.06
C SER A 55 8.03 0.80 -3.32
N LEU A 56 9.05 -0.05 -3.50
CA LEU A 56 10.38 0.12 -2.89
C LEU A 56 11.51 0.38 -3.92
N GLU A 57 11.15 0.68 -5.17
CA GLU A 57 12.11 0.97 -6.25
C GLU A 57 12.69 2.40 -6.19
#